data_AF-A0A8X6UZS8-F1
#
_entry.id   AF-A0A8X6UZS8-F1
#
_cell.length_a   1.000
_cell.length_b   1.000
_cell.length_c   1.000
_cell.angle_alpha   90.00
_cell.angle_beta   90.00
_cell.angle_gamma   90.00
#
_symmetry.space_group_name_H-M   'P 1'
#
loop_
_entity.id
_entity.type
_entity.pdbx_description
1 polymer ?
#
loop_
_entity_poly.entity_id
_entity_poly.type
_entity_poly.pdbx_seq_one_letter_code
_entity_poly.pdbx_strand_id
1 'polypeptide(L)'
;MHHVREGRLKLIKALVDANRRIATREIGLRLNLSNSTVYDHLKGLELPSKLDVWVLHVLTERNLCRRIDICDSLLKRHENDPFFKCIITGDEKGHGAKR
;
A
#
# COMPACT_ATOMS: atom_id res chain seq x y z
N MET A 1 25.32 -12.71 1.35
CA MET A 1 24.12 -12.80 2.23
C MET A 1 23.10 -11.66 2.08
N HIS A 2 23.33 -10.62 1.27
CA HIS A 2 22.31 -9.58 0.98
C HIS A 2 21.25 -10.01 -0.05
N HIS A 3 21.65 -10.74 -1.10
CA HIS A 3 20.77 -11.21 -2.17
C HIS A 3 19.61 -12.12 -1.69
N VAL A 4 19.85 -12.95 -0.66
CA VAL A 4 18.83 -13.87 -0.12
C VAL A 4 17.74 -13.12 0.65
N ARG A 5 18.09 -12.02 1.34
CA ARG A 5 17.12 -11.19 2.07
C ARG A 5 16.21 -10.46 1.09
N GLU A 6 16.75 -9.93 0.01
CA GLU A 6 15.99 -9.19 -1.00
C GLU A 6 15.00 -10.06 -1.77
N GLY A 7 15.35 -11.33 -2.04
CA GLY A 7 14.42 -12.30 -2.62
C GLY A 7 13.19 -12.58 -1.73
N ARG A 8 13.38 -12.63 -0.40
CA ARG A 8 12.29 -12.86 0.56
C ARG A 8 11.34 -11.66 0.67
N LEU A 9 11.84 -10.43 0.58
CA LEU A 9 10.98 -9.24 0.55
C LEU A 9 10.06 -9.23 -0.68
N LYS A 10 10.58 -9.62 -1.85
CA LYS A 10 9.79 -9.71 -3.08
C LYS A 10 8.66 -10.74 -2.97
N LEU A 11 8.91 -11.88 -2.32
CA LEU A 11 7.90 -12.93 -2.09
C LEU A 11 6.80 -12.47 -1.12
N ILE A 12 7.18 -11.82 -0.01
CA ILE A 12 6.20 -11.26 0.94
C ILE A 12 5.30 -10.25 0.23
N LYS A 13 5.89 -9.35 -0.56
CA LYS A 13 5.14 -8.36 -1.35
C LYS A 13 4.18 -9.03 -2.33
N ALA A 14 4.63 -10.04 -3.08
CA ALA A 14 3.78 -10.77 -4.03
C ALA A 14 2.59 -11.47 -3.35
N LEU A 15 2.78 -12.06 -2.16
CA LEU A 15 1.70 -12.68 -1.39
C LEU A 15 0.65 -11.67 -0.94
N VAL A 16 1.09 -10.49 -0.48
CA VAL A 16 0.21 -9.39 -0.09
C VAL A 16 -0.52 -8.78 -1.29
N ASP A 17 0.17 -8.63 -2.42
CA ASP A 17 -0.44 -8.14 -3.67
C ASP A 17 -1.51 -9.10 -4.18
N ALA A 18 -1.33 -10.42 -4.02
CA ALA A 18 -2.30 -11.44 -4.40
C ALA A 18 -3.50 -11.49 -3.44
N ASN A 19 -3.27 -11.35 -2.13
CA ASN A 19 -4.31 -11.30 -1.11
C ASN A 19 -3.99 -10.28 -0.03
N ARG A 20 -4.59 -9.08 -0.14
CA ARG A 20 -4.34 -7.99 0.81
C ARG A 20 -4.84 -8.26 2.23
N ARG A 21 -5.65 -9.28 2.46
CA ARG A 21 -6.14 -9.69 3.78
C ARG A 21 -5.36 -10.86 4.38
N ILE A 22 -4.27 -11.28 3.74
CA ILE A 22 -3.47 -12.40 4.23
C ILE A 22 -2.89 -12.09 5.61
N ALA A 23 -3.01 -13.05 6.54
CA ALA A 23 -2.44 -12.91 7.87
C ALA A 23 -0.91 -13.05 7.83
N THR A 24 -0.19 -12.28 8.66
CA THR A 24 1.29 -12.42 8.79
C THR A 24 1.71 -13.83 9.19
N ARG A 25 0.89 -14.52 10.01
CA ARG A 25 1.10 -15.92 10.39
C ARG A 25 1.06 -16.85 9.18
N GLU A 26 0.14 -16.62 8.25
CA GLU A 26 0.01 -17.44 7.04
C GLU A 26 1.18 -17.21 6.08
N ILE A 27 1.63 -15.96 5.92
CA ILE A 27 2.86 -15.65 5.19
C ILE A 27 4.06 -16.36 5.83
N GLY A 28 4.17 -16.33 7.16
CA GLY A 28 5.24 -16.98 7.90
C GLY A 28 5.29 -18.49 7.66
N LEU A 29 4.13 -19.16 7.67
CA LEU A 29 4.03 -20.59 7.34
C LEU A 29 4.47 -20.87 5.89
N ARG A 30 4.03 -20.08 4.92
CA ARG A 30 4.37 -20.28 3.49
C ARG A 30 5.85 -20.06 3.19
N LEU A 31 6.49 -19.13 3.90
CA LEU A 31 7.90 -18.75 3.65
C LEU A 31 8.88 -19.34 4.67
N ASN A 32 8.38 -20.15 5.62
CA ASN A 32 9.15 -20.66 6.76
C ASN A 32 9.86 -19.53 7.54
N LEU A 33 9.12 -18.47 7.83
CA LEU A 33 9.55 -17.29 8.59
C LEU A 33 8.76 -17.19 9.89
N SER A 34 9.39 -16.62 10.92
CA SER A 34 8.65 -16.27 12.13
C SER A 34 7.66 -15.13 11.84
N ASN A 35 6.57 -15.10 12.60
CA ASN A 35 5.55 -14.06 12.47
C ASN A 35 6.12 -12.65 12.70
N SER A 36 7.07 -12.50 13.63
CA SER A 36 7.75 -11.23 13.89
C SER A 36 8.60 -10.79 12.71
N THR A 37 9.37 -11.70 12.09
CA THR A 37 10.18 -11.37 10.91
C THR A 37 9.32 -10.94 9.72
N VAL A 38 8.16 -11.58 9.50
CA VAL A 38 7.21 -11.14 8.47
C VAL A 38 6.69 -9.74 8.77
N TYR A 39 6.30 -9.47 10.02
CA TYR A 39 5.81 -8.16 10.43
C TYR A 39 6.87 -7.07 10.24
N ASP A 40 8.11 -7.31 10.63
CA ASP A 40 9.22 -6.37 10.45
C ASP A 40 9.49 -6.08 8.97
N HIS A 41 9.40 -7.11 8.12
CA HIS A 41 9.52 -6.93 6.67
C HIS A 41 8.37 -6.11 6.08
N LEU A 42 7.13 -6.35 6.50
CA LEU A 42 5.97 -5.55 6.05
C LEU A 42 6.09 -4.09 6.52
N LYS A 43 6.56 -3.88 7.75
CA LYS A 43 6.82 -2.53 8.28
C LYS A 43 7.91 -1.81 7.47
N GLY A 44 9.00 -2.51 7.13
CA GLY A 44 10.07 -1.96 6.30
C GLY A 44 9.68 -1.73 4.83
N LEU A 45 8.62 -2.38 4.35
CA LEU A 45 8.03 -2.17 3.03
C LEU A 45 6.98 -1.04 3.00
N GLU A 46 6.81 -0.32 4.11
CA GLU A 46 5.78 0.72 4.26
C GLU A 46 4.38 0.19 3.89
N LEU A 47 4.06 -1.01 4.37
CA LEU A 47 2.75 -1.64 4.23
C LEU A 47 1.99 -1.52 5.55
N PRO A 48 1.32 -0.41 5.87
CA PRO A 48 0.43 -0.40 7.01
C PRO A 48 -0.81 -1.26 6.73
N SER A 49 -1.23 -1.99 7.74
CA SER A 49 -2.57 -2.59 7.75
C SER A 49 -3.59 -1.54 8.17
N LYS A 50 -4.65 -1.37 7.37
CA LYS A 50 -5.83 -0.57 7.72
C LYS A 50 -7.06 -1.48 7.63
N LEU A 51 -7.81 -1.61 8.72
CA LEU A 51 -9.00 -2.48 8.80
C LEU A 51 -8.73 -3.92 8.30
N ASP A 52 -7.63 -4.51 8.75
CA ASP A 52 -7.16 -5.85 8.36
C ASP A 52 -6.85 -6.01 6.85
N VAL A 53 -6.63 -4.89 6.16
CA VAL A 53 -6.17 -4.86 4.76
C VAL A 53 -4.79 -4.22 4.70
N TRP A 54 -3.82 -4.95 4.18
CA TRP A 54 -2.50 -4.41 3.87
C TRP A 54 -2.61 -3.43 2.70
N VAL A 55 -2.21 -2.18 2.94
CA VAL A 55 -2.21 -1.13 1.93
C VAL A 55 -0.77 -0.90 1.48
N LEU A 56 -0.45 -1.35 0.27
CA LEU A 56 0.85 -1.05 -0.33
C LEU A 56 0.89 0.43 -0.67
N HIS A 57 1.76 1.19 0.01
CA HIS A 57 2.02 2.59 -0.35
C HIS A 57 2.73 2.71 -1.70
N VAL A 58 3.43 1.64 -2.13
CA VAL A 58 3.95 1.51 -3.49
C VAL A 58 2.78 1.26 -4.45
N LEU A 59 2.58 2.19 -5.39
CA LEU A 59 1.56 2.05 -6.43
C LEU A 59 1.93 0.88 -7.34
N THR A 60 0.99 -0.04 -7.57
CA THR A 60 1.10 -1.00 -8.68
C THR A 60 1.09 -0.23 -10.00
N GLU A 61 1.67 -0.79 -11.06
CA GLU A 61 1.68 -0.16 -12.40
C GLU A 61 0.27 0.25 -12.85
N ARG A 62 -0.71 -0.63 -12.65
CA ARG A 62 -2.12 -0.33 -12.90
C ARG A 62 -2.65 0.86 -12.10
N ASN A 63 -2.30 0.95 -10.81
CA ASN A 63 -2.72 2.08 -9.97
C ASN A 63 -1.99 3.37 -10.36
N LEU A 64 -0.75 3.26 -10.83
CA LEU A 64 0.03 4.38 -11.34
C LEU A 64 -0.59 4.94 -12.62
N CYS A 65 -0.83 4.11 -13.63
CA CYS A 65 -1.49 4.52 -14.88
C CYS A 65 -2.83 5.19 -14.59
N ARG A 66 -3.66 4.56 -13.76
CA ARG A 66 -4.97 5.12 -13.38
C ARG A 66 -4.86 6.49 -12.71
N ARG A 67 -3.85 6.71 -11.87
CA ARG A 67 -3.61 8.02 -11.25
C ARG A 67 -3.16 9.05 -12.27
N ILE A 68 -2.29 8.67 -13.19
CA ILE A 68 -1.84 9.54 -14.29
C ILE A 68 -3.04 9.99 -15.13
N ASP A 69 -3.89 9.04 -15.56
CA ASP A 69 -5.06 9.32 -16.39
C ASP A 69 -6.05 10.27 -15.69
N ILE A 70 -6.29 10.06 -14.40
CA ILE A 70 -7.17 10.92 -13.59
C ILE A 70 -6.57 12.32 -13.45
N CYS A 71 -5.27 12.42 -13.12
CA CYS A 71 -4.60 13.70 -12.98
C CYS A 71 -4.59 14.50 -14.28
N ASP A 72 -4.28 13.85 -15.41
CA ASP A 72 -4.29 14.47 -16.74
C ASP A 72 -5.69 15.00 -17.11
N SER A 73 -6.73 14.21 -16.84
CA SER A 73 -8.12 14.63 -17.06
C SER A 73 -8.52 15.82 -16.18
N LEU A 74 -8.14 15.81 -14.90
CA LEU A 74 -8.44 16.90 -13.97
C LEU A 74 -7.67 18.17 -14.32
N LEU A 75 -6.42 18.05 -14.78
CA LEU A 75 -5.61 19.18 -15.23
C LEU A 75 -6.22 19.84 -16.47
N LYS A 76 -6.55 19.04 -17.50
CA LYS A 76 -7.23 19.53 -18.71
C LYS A 76 -8.55 20.20 -18.38
N ARG A 77 -9.34 19.63 -17.47
CA ARG A 77 -10.57 20.28 -17.00
C ARG A 77 -10.27 21.62 -16.34
N HIS A 78 -9.25 21.69 -15.48
CA HIS A 78 -8.89 22.93 -14.78
C HIS A 78 -8.43 24.03 -15.72
N GLU A 79 -7.67 23.68 -16.77
CA GLU A 79 -7.21 24.61 -17.79
C GLU A 79 -8.39 25.19 -18.61
N ASN A 80 -9.41 24.38 -18.89
CA ASN A 80 -10.60 24.82 -19.61
C ASN A 80 -11.64 25.54 -18.73
N ASP A 81 -11.81 25.09 -17.48
CA ASP A 81 -12.76 25.61 -16.50
C ASP A 81 -12.16 25.53 -15.08
N PRO A 82 -11.55 26.63 -14.59
CA PRO A 82 -10.83 26.63 -13.31
C PRO A 82 -11.72 26.34 -12.09
N PHE A 83 -11.73 25.08 -11.62
CA PHE A 83 -12.64 24.64 -10.55
C PHE A 83 -12.03 24.52 -9.15
N PHE A 84 -10.73 24.82 -8.95
CA PHE A 84 -10.06 24.59 -7.66
C PHE A 84 -10.65 25.39 -6.50
N LYS A 85 -11.18 26.60 -6.76
CA LYS A 85 -11.83 27.44 -5.74
C LYS A 85 -13.16 26.85 -5.25
N CYS A 86 -13.70 25.87 -5.95
CA CYS A 86 -14.96 25.21 -5.63
C CYS A 86 -14.77 23.85 -4.97
N ILE A 87 -13.53 23.40 -4.74
CA ILE A 87 -13.26 22.10 -4.11
C ILE A 87 -13.44 22.21 -2.60
N ILE A 88 -14.27 21.32 -2.04
CA ILE A 88 -14.37 21.08 -0.60
C ILE A 88 -13.77 19.70 -0.32
N THR A 89 -12.73 19.62 0.50
CA THR A 89 -12.06 18.36 0.88
C THR A 89 -12.33 18.00 2.34
N GLY A 90 -12.48 16.71 2.65
CA GLY A 90 -12.48 16.18 4.01
C GLY A 90 -11.74 14.84 4.07
N ASP A 91 -10.96 14.63 5.13
CA ASP A 91 -10.28 13.37 5.45
C ASP A 91 -10.46 13.05 6.93
N GLU A 92 -10.78 11.81 7.26
CA GLU A 92 -10.92 11.38 8.65
C GLU A 92 -9.57 10.93 9.20
N LYS A 93 -8.99 11.72 10.10
CA LYS A 93 -7.82 11.28 10.86
C LYS A 93 -8.28 10.39 12.02
N GLY A 94 -8.12 9.08 11.87
CA GLY A 94 -8.40 8.14 12.96
C GLY A 94 -7.59 8.48 14.20
N HIS A 95 -8.27 8.86 15.29
CA HIS A 95 -7.65 8.96 16.60
C HIS A 95 -7.32 7.56 17.10
N GLY A 96 -6.07 7.14 16.94
CA GLY A 96 -5.61 5.82 17.38
C GLY A 96 -5.85 5.61 18.87
N ALA A 97 -6.52 4.52 19.23
CA ALA A 97 -6.52 3.98 20.57
C ALA A 97 -5.07 3.73 21.00
N LYS A 98 -4.58 4.52 21.96
CA LYS A 98 -3.37 4.21 22.71
C LYS A 98 -3.63 2.87 23.41
N ARG A 99 -3.00 1.80 22.94
CA ARG A 99 -2.76 0.61 23.76
C ARG A 99 -1.42 0.77 24.44
#